data_AF-A0A973ABK6-F1
#
_entry.id   AF-A0A973ABK6-F1
#
_cell.length_a   1.000
_cell.length_b   1.000
_cell.length_c   1.000
_cell.angle_alpha   90.00
_cell.angle_beta   90.00
_cell.angle_gamma   90.00
#
_symmetry.space_group_name_H-M   'P 1'
#
loop_
_entity.id
_entity.type
_entity.pdbx_description
1 polymer ?
#
loop_
_entity_poly.entity_id
_entity_poly.type
_entity_poly.pdbx_seq_one_letter_code
_entity_poly.pdbx_strand_id
1 'polypeptide(L)'
;MKYCKKCLYPDTKPQLQFNENGICSACVNCDLKNKVDWEKKKKDFIQILEKFKSKNQGNYDCIIPVSGGKDSTFQVYTMKETFGLNPLAVNFHPLDQTKLGRKNLENLKKLGVDCIEFSPNPKIYSKLAKFGLVELGDFQWPEHLGIFSIPVQIAVKYKIPLIIWGENPQLEYGQPTDIDKDTILDRTWTEKNGGFFLDKIKPHDMIEYGFEMKDLSPYLYPSDDEIRNIGITGIFLGSYIKWNIFKQLELVKKLGFSENDDLMEGTYDKYENLDVYFTVFHDYFKFLKYGFGRTTDHTSIEIRYGRISRDEGIELIKKYEGKIPRKYFKKFLESAEITEKEFHEICDKFTNKDIFLTSENGSIVKDNEENPILKNKIQ
;
A
#
# COMPACT_ATOMS: atom_id res chain seq x y z
N MET A 1 13.86 10.87 17.79
CA MET A 1 13.27 9.58 17.41
C MET A 1 13.61 8.53 18.44
N LYS A 2 12.64 7.69 18.81
CA LYS A 2 12.79 6.48 19.61
C LYS A 2 12.42 5.28 18.76
N TYR A 3 13.16 4.19 18.88
CA TYR A 3 12.90 2.96 18.13
C TYR A 3 12.30 1.88 19.01
N CYS A 4 11.47 1.03 18.43
CA CYS A 4 10.91 -0.14 19.10
C CYS A 4 12.05 -1.06 19.58
N LYS A 5 11.96 -1.57 20.82
CA LYS A 5 13.01 -2.47 21.33
C LYS A 5 12.99 -3.87 20.69
N LYS A 6 11.89 -4.25 20.01
CA LYS A 6 11.72 -5.57 19.38
C LYS A 6 11.90 -5.57 17.86
N CYS A 7 11.43 -4.55 17.14
CA CYS A 7 11.64 -4.38 15.70
C CYS A 7 12.17 -2.97 15.41
N LEU A 8 12.38 -2.57 14.16
CA LEU A 8 13.10 -1.33 13.85
C LEU A 8 12.20 -0.11 13.61
N TYR A 9 10.91 -0.20 13.94
CA TYR A 9 10.00 0.94 13.72
C TYR A 9 10.27 2.10 14.67
N PRO A 10 10.27 3.35 14.16
CA PRO A 10 10.38 4.55 14.99
C PRO A 10 9.02 5.04 15.50
N ASP A 11 9.05 5.86 16.55
CA ASP A 11 7.92 6.60 17.12
C ASP A 11 7.33 7.67 16.19
N THR A 12 8.01 7.97 15.08
CA THR A 12 7.57 8.87 14.01
C THR A 12 6.70 8.19 12.96
N LYS A 13 6.58 6.85 12.97
CA LYS A 13 5.68 6.13 12.05
C LYS A 13 4.22 6.50 12.36
N PRO A 14 3.45 7.03 11.38
CA PRO A 14 2.05 7.38 11.60
C PRO A 14 1.23 6.21 12.15
N GLN A 15 0.33 6.52 13.09
CA GLN A 15 -0.60 5.57 13.72
C GLN A 15 0.03 4.43 14.55
N LEU A 16 1.36 4.39 14.68
CA LEU A 16 2.06 3.43 15.54
C LEU A 16 2.04 3.93 17.00
N GLN A 17 1.75 3.05 17.95
CA GLN A 17 1.79 3.36 19.38
C GLN A 17 2.81 2.49 20.09
N PHE A 18 3.42 3.04 21.14
CA PHE A 18 4.41 2.36 21.97
C PHE A 18 3.81 2.11 23.35
N ASN A 19 3.98 0.90 23.87
CA ASN A 19 3.65 0.62 25.26
C ASN A 19 4.78 1.07 26.21
N GLU A 20 4.54 0.95 27.52
CA GLU A 20 5.48 1.36 28.58
C GLU A 20 6.84 0.65 28.51
N ASN A 21 6.89 -0.54 27.91
CA ASN A 21 8.12 -1.30 27.72
C ASN A 21 8.95 -0.82 26.51
N GLY A 22 8.43 0.09 25.69
CA GLY A 22 9.05 0.56 24.45
C GLY A 22 8.84 -0.40 23.26
N ILE A 23 7.76 -1.19 23.29
CA ILE A 23 7.38 -2.10 22.20
C ILE A 23 6.24 -1.47 21.40
N CYS A 24 6.40 -1.43 20.08
CA CYS A 24 5.38 -0.87 19.19
C CYS A 24 4.19 -1.81 18.98
N SER A 25 3.03 -1.23 18.65
CA SER A 25 1.78 -1.95 18.40
C SER A 25 1.89 -2.99 17.29
N ALA A 26 2.74 -2.80 16.25
CA ALA A 26 2.98 -3.85 15.25
C ALA A 26 3.57 -5.13 15.84
N CYS A 27 4.50 -4.99 16.80
CA CYS A 27 5.08 -6.15 17.50
C CYS A 27 4.08 -6.80 18.44
N VAL A 28 3.29 -6.00 19.17
CA VAL A 28 2.22 -6.49 20.05
C VAL A 28 1.19 -7.28 19.24
N ASN A 29 0.74 -6.72 18.12
CA ASN A 29 -0.22 -7.35 17.21
C ASN A 29 0.32 -8.69 16.67
N CYS A 30 1.60 -8.75 16.29
CA CYS A 30 2.21 -10.00 15.85
C CYS A 30 2.21 -11.09 16.94
N ASP A 31 2.44 -10.72 18.20
CA ASP A 31 2.37 -11.67 19.32
C ASP A 31 0.94 -12.13 19.59
N LEU A 32 -0.05 -11.24 19.47
CA LEU A 32 -1.47 -11.57 19.55
C LEU A 32 -1.90 -12.51 18.42
N LYS A 33 -1.41 -12.28 17.19
CA LYS A 33 -1.67 -13.11 16.00
C LYS A 33 -1.31 -14.59 16.19
N ASN A 34 -0.32 -14.86 17.04
CA ASN A 34 0.09 -16.23 17.36
C ASN A 34 -0.83 -16.95 18.36
N LYS A 35 -1.76 -16.22 19.01
CA LYS A 35 -2.73 -16.77 19.96
C LYS A 35 -4.14 -16.93 19.36
N VAL A 36 -4.37 -16.43 18.15
CA VAL A 36 -5.66 -16.51 17.46
C VAL A 36 -5.97 -17.94 17.04
N ASP A 37 -7.21 -18.37 17.27
CA ASP A 37 -7.77 -19.58 16.67
C ASP A 37 -8.15 -19.31 15.20
N TRP A 38 -7.20 -19.57 14.30
CA TRP A 38 -7.38 -19.36 12.87
C TRP A 38 -8.36 -20.35 12.23
N GLU A 39 -8.55 -21.54 12.82
CA GLU A 39 -9.54 -22.50 12.32
C GLU A 39 -10.95 -22.02 12.63
N LYS A 40 -11.17 -21.44 13.82
CA LYS A 40 -12.43 -20.75 14.13
C LYS A 40 -12.67 -19.56 13.20
N LYS A 41 -11.70 -18.65 13.07
CA LYS A 41 -11.83 -17.48 12.15
C LYS A 41 -12.15 -17.92 10.72
N LYS A 42 -11.53 -19.00 10.22
CA LYS A 42 -11.84 -19.58 8.91
C LYS A 42 -13.28 -20.11 8.82
N LYS A 43 -13.78 -20.80 9.84
CA LYS A 43 -15.19 -21.28 9.89
C LYS A 43 -16.18 -20.12 9.90
N ASP A 44 -15.90 -19.09 10.69
CA ASP A 44 -16.72 -17.87 10.74
C ASP A 44 -16.74 -17.19 9.36
N PHE A 45 -15.60 -17.14 8.69
CA PHE A 45 -15.50 -16.58 7.33
C PHE A 45 -16.35 -17.35 6.32
N ILE A 46 -16.33 -18.69 6.35
CA ILE A 46 -17.16 -19.50 5.46
C ILE A 46 -18.65 -19.13 5.64
N GLN A 47 -19.12 -18.96 6.88
CA GLN A 47 -20.50 -18.56 7.14
C GLN A 47 -20.82 -17.16 6.61
N ILE A 48 -19.84 -16.25 6.58
CA ILE A 48 -19.99 -14.93 5.97
C ILE A 48 -20.09 -15.06 4.44
N LEU A 49 -19.18 -15.82 3.82
CA LEU A 49 -19.13 -16.02 2.37
C LEU A 49 -20.44 -16.63 1.83
N GLU A 50 -21.04 -17.59 2.53
CA GLU A 50 -22.32 -18.19 2.14
C GLU A 50 -23.47 -17.16 2.04
N LYS A 51 -23.39 -16.04 2.77
CA LYS A 51 -24.38 -14.95 2.68
C LYS A 51 -24.22 -14.11 1.41
N PHE A 52 -23.02 -14.05 0.85
CA PHE A 52 -22.66 -13.21 -0.29
C PHE A 52 -22.60 -13.96 -1.61
N LYS A 53 -22.54 -15.30 -1.59
CA LYS A 53 -22.61 -16.12 -2.80
C LYS A 53 -23.80 -15.72 -3.66
N SER A 54 -23.54 -15.51 -4.94
CA SER A 54 -24.57 -15.08 -5.88
C SER A 54 -25.67 -16.14 -5.98
N LYS A 55 -26.91 -15.69 -5.81
CA LYS A 55 -28.11 -16.53 -6.05
C LYS A 55 -28.45 -16.61 -7.54
N ASN A 56 -27.91 -15.71 -8.35
CA ASN A 56 -28.13 -15.67 -9.80
C ASN A 56 -27.05 -16.49 -10.48
N GLN A 57 -27.46 -17.49 -11.26
CA GLN A 57 -26.55 -18.27 -12.10
C GLN A 57 -25.86 -17.33 -13.10
N GLY A 58 -24.54 -17.18 -12.99
CA GLY A 58 -23.71 -16.39 -13.90
C GLY A 58 -23.23 -15.02 -13.39
N ASN A 59 -23.60 -14.58 -12.17
CA ASN A 59 -22.98 -13.38 -11.58
C ASN A 59 -21.69 -13.75 -10.80
N TYR A 60 -20.85 -12.75 -10.54
CA TYR A 60 -19.68 -12.91 -9.68
C TYR A 60 -20.07 -12.89 -8.21
N ASP A 61 -19.34 -13.66 -7.39
CA ASP A 61 -19.60 -13.75 -5.94
C ASP A 61 -18.92 -12.61 -5.17
N CYS A 62 -17.80 -12.10 -5.69
CA CYS A 62 -17.05 -11.01 -5.06
C CYS A 62 -16.19 -10.25 -6.07
N ILE A 63 -15.83 -9.02 -5.71
CA ILE A 63 -14.76 -8.25 -6.35
C ILE A 63 -13.47 -8.50 -5.59
N ILE A 64 -12.36 -8.66 -6.32
CA ILE A 64 -11.02 -8.63 -5.76
C ILE A 64 -10.24 -7.51 -6.45
N PRO A 65 -9.88 -6.43 -5.74
CA PRO A 65 -8.94 -5.43 -6.22
C PRO A 65 -7.56 -6.07 -6.39
N VAL A 66 -6.97 -5.95 -7.58
CA VAL A 66 -5.68 -6.60 -7.89
C VAL A 66 -4.68 -5.63 -8.49
N SER A 67 -3.39 -5.84 -8.19
CA SER A 67 -2.27 -5.19 -8.89
C SER A 67 -1.48 -6.16 -9.79
N GLY A 68 -1.68 -7.47 -9.60
CA GLY A 68 -0.80 -8.51 -10.12
C GLY A 68 0.36 -8.84 -9.17
N GLY A 69 0.51 -8.10 -8.06
CA GLY A 69 1.46 -8.40 -7.00
C GLY A 69 1.12 -9.68 -6.24
N LYS A 70 2.09 -10.17 -5.44
CA LYS A 70 1.99 -11.43 -4.70
C LYS A 70 0.72 -11.54 -3.84
N ASP A 71 0.33 -10.48 -3.15
CA ASP A 71 -0.80 -10.50 -2.21
C ASP A 71 -2.11 -10.60 -2.99
N SER A 72 -2.24 -9.89 -4.11
CA SER A 72 -3.42 -9.97 -4.97
C SER A 72 -3.54 -11.32 -5.67
N THR A 73 -2.43 -11.91 -6.11
CA THR A 73 -2.43 -13.30 -6.64
C THR A 73 -2.85 -14.29 -5.56
N PHE A 74 -2.35 -14.13 -4.34
CA PHE A 74 -2.72 -14.98 -3.20
C PHE A 74 -4.20 -14.84 -2.83
N GLN A 75 -4.75 -13.62 -2.81
CA GLN A 75 -6.17 -13.36 -2.59
C GLN A 75 -7.03 -14.08 -3.64
N VAL A 76 -6.72 -13.89 -4.92
CA VAL A 76 -7.45 -14.53 -6.03
C VAL A 76 -7.42 -16.05 -5.91
N TYR A 77 -6.23 -16.63 -5.73
CA TYR A 77 -6.07 -18.07 -5.53
C TYR A 77 -6.88 -18.57 -4.33
N THR A 78 -6.80 -17.87 -3.20
CA THR A 78 -7.48 -18.28 -1.97
C THR A 78 -9.00 -18.24 -2.14
N MET A 79 -9.55 -17.14 -2.64
CA MET A 79 -11.00 -17.01 -2.82
C MET A 79 -11.56 -17.99 -3.84
N LYS A 80 -10.83 -18.21 -4.95
CA LYS A 80 -11.25 -19.14 -6.00
C LYS A 80 -11.04 -20.60 -5.62
N GLU A 81 -9.80 -21.00 -5.35
CA GLU A 81 -9.42 -22.41 -5.20
C GLU A 81 -9.69 -22.95 -3.80
N THR A 82 -9.54 -22.13 -2.75
CA THR A 82 -9.74 -22.58 -1.36
C THR A 82 -11.19 -22.43 -0.92
N PHE A 83 -11.86 -21.32 -1.28
CA PHE A 83 -13.23 -21.04 -0.86
C PHE A 83 -14.29 -21.31 -1.94
N GLY A 84 -13.89 -21.57 -3.19
CA GLY A 84 -14.81 -21.94 -4.27
C GLY A 84 -15.70 -20.81 -4.76
N LEU A 85 -15.28 -19.55 -4.60
CA LEU A 85 -16.01 -18.39 -5.13
C LEU A 85 -15.64 -18.14 -6.60
N ASN A 86 -16.51 -17.43 -7.32
CA ASN A 86 -16.28 -16.87 -8.64
C ASN A 86 -15.95 -15.36 -8.53
N PRO A 87 -14.66 -14.98 -8.36
CA PRO A 87 -14.28 -13.58 -8.22
C PRO A 87 -14.20 -12.85 -9.57
N LEU A 88 -14.56 -11.56 -9.57
CA LEU A 88 -14.19 -10.60 -10.60
C LEU A 88 -12.98 -9.79 -10.13
N ALA A 89 -11.86 -9.93 -10.82
CA ALA A 89 -10.68 -9.11 -10.54
C ALA A 89 -10.88 -7.68 -11.10
N VAL A 90 -10.48 -6.67 -10.35
CA VAL A 90 -10.51 -5.27 -10.79
C VAL A 90 -9.16 -4.63 -10.56
N ASN A 91 -8.53 -4.17 -11.64
CA ASN A 91 -7.25 -3.47 -11.60
C ASN A 91 -7.43 -2.01 -11.99
N PHE A 92 -6.82 -1.10 -11.22
CA PHE A 92 -6.59 0.27 -11.63
C PHE A 92 -5.14 0.38 -12.15
N HIS A 93 -4.98 0.88 -13.37
CA HIS A 93 -3.67 1.03 -14.00
C HIS A 93 -3.02 2.36 -13.62
N PRO A 94 -1.84 2.35 -12.96
CA PRO A 94 -0.98 3.52 -12.92
C PRO A 94 -0.35 3.77 -14.29
N LEU A 95 0.04 5.03 -14.57
CA LEU A 95 0.62 5.39 -15.87
C LEU A 95 2.02 4.81 -16.09
N ASP A 96 2.75 4.55 -15.02
CA ASP A 96 4.12 4.06 -15.03
C ASP A 96 4.20 2.57 -14.67
N GLN A 97 3.24 1.78 -15.14
CA GLN A 97 3.23 0.34 -14.97
C GLN A 97 4.52 -0.32 -15.53
N THR A 98 5.11 -1.25 -14.78
CA THR A 98 6.29 -1.99 -15.22
C THR A 98 5.93 -3.16 -16.13
N LYS A 99 6.91 -3.60 -16.95
CA LYS A 99 6.76 -4.82 -17.77
C LYS A 99 6.54 -6.07 -16.91
N LEU A 100 7.22 -6.14 -15.76
CA LEU A 100 7.09 -7.25 -14.83
C LEU A 100 5.72 -7.26 -14.14
N GLY A 101 5.24 -6.08 -13.71
CA GLY A 101 3.89 -5.89 -13.19
C GLY A 101 2.83 -6.40 -14.15
N ARG A 102 2.90 -5.97 -15.41
CA ARG A 102 1.99 -6.46 -16.47
C ARG A 102 2.07 -7.97 -16.62
N LYS A 103 3.28 -8.54 -16.68
CA LYS A 103 3.48 -10.00 -16.77
C LYS A 103 2.83 -10.74 -15.60
N ASN A 104 3.00 -10.23 -14.38
CA ASN A 104 2.44 -10.85 -13.18
C ASN A 104 0.91 -10.70 -13.12
N LEU A 105 0.35 -9.59 -13.59
CA LEU A 105 -1.10 -9.43 -13.74
C LEU A 105 -1.68 -10.42 -14.77
N GLU A 106 -1.01 -10.61 -15.92
CA GLU A 106 -1.40 -11.64 -16.88
C GLU A 106 -1.27 -13.06 -16.30
N ASN A 107 -0.26 -13.31 -15.45
CA ASN A 107 -0.14 -14.57 -14.73
C ASN A 107 -1.30 -14.79 -13.75
N LEU A 108 -1.69 -13.75 -13.00
CA LEU A 108 -2.83 -13.80 -12.07
C LEU A 108 -4.12 -14.16 -12.81
N LYS A 109 -4.40 -13.57 -13.98
CA LYS A 109 -5.59 -13.89 -14.78
C LYS A 109 -5.66 -15.37 -15.19
N LYS A 110 -4.51 -16.02 -15.41
CA LYS A 110 -4.42 -17.45 -15.75
C LYS A 110 -4.82 -18.38 -14.60
N LEU A 111 -5.06 -17.87 -13.39
CA LEU A 111 -5.79 -18.59 -12.36
C LEU A 111 -7.26 -18.84 -12.74
N GLY A 112 -7.71 -18.37 -13.90
CA GLY A 112 -9.05 -18.61 -14.45
C GLY A 112 -10.06 -17.62 -13.89
N VAL A 113 -9.72 -16.33 -13.88
CA VAL A 113 -10.59 -15.25 -13.41
C VAL A 113 -10.76 -14.17 -14.46
N ASP A 114 -11.96 -13.61 -14.54
CA ASP A 114 -12.21 -12.43 -15.34
C ASP A 114 -11.60 -11.20 -14.66
N CYS A 115 -11.14 -10.25 -15.47
CA CYS A 115 -10.45 -9.05 -14.99
C CYS A 115 -10.93 -7.81 -15.73
N ILE A 116 -11.41 -6.81 -14.99
CA ILE A 116 -11.62 -5.46 -15.50
C ILE A 116 -10.38 -4.64 -15.22
N GLU A 117 -9.83 -4.08 -16.30
CA GLU A 117 -8.64 -3.22 -16.29
C GLU A 117 -9.07 -1.79 -16.58
N PHE A 118 -8.89 -0.89 -15.60
CA PHE A 118 -9.26 0.52 -15.72
C PHE A 118 -8.01 1.38 -15.91
N SER A 119 -7.92 2.07 -17.05
CA SER A 119 -6.87 3.06 -17.31
C SER A 119 -7.45 4.48 -17.20
N PRO A 120 -6.95 5.32 -16.28
CA PRO A 120 -7.39 6.71 -16.18
C PRO A 120 -6.95 7.53 -17.39
N ASN A 121 -7.58 8.68 -17.63
CA ASN A 121 -7.12 9.63 -18.63
C ASN A 121 -5.68 10.08 -18.28
N PRO A 122 -4.67 9.79 -19.12
CA PRO A 122 -3.27 10.00 -18.75
C PRO A 122 -2.93 11.48 -18.55
N LYS A 123 -3.59 12.39 -19.27
CA LYS A 123 -3.36 13.84 -19.10
C LYS A 123 -3.85 14.34 -17.76
N ILE A 124 -4.97 13.81 -17.28
CA ILE A 124 -5.55 14.19 -15.99
C ILE A 124 -4.74 13.57 -14.86
N TYR A 125 -4.41 12.27 -14.99
CA TYR A 125 -3.61 11.57 -14.00
C TYR A 125 -2.24 12.24 -13.81
N SER A 126 -1.51 12.59 -14.88
CA SER A 126 -0.22 13.27 -14.77
C SER A 126 -0.32 14.63 -14.06
N LYS A 127 -1.38 15.41 -14.33
CA LYS A 127 -1.62 16.68 -13.62
C LYS A 127 -1.88 16.46 -12.12
N LEU A 128 -2.70 15.47 -11.77
CA LEU A 128 -2.96 15.10 -10.38
C LEU A 128 -1.70 14.58 -9.68
N ALA A 129 -0.88 13.78 -10.38
CA ALA A 129 0.38 13.25 -9.86
C ALA A 129 1.39 14.38 -9.58
N LYS A 130 1.52 15.34 -10.51
CA LYS A 130 2.34 16.53 -10.31
C LYS A 130 1.87 17.37 -9.12
N PHE A 131 0.55 17.60 -9.01
CA PHE A 131 -0.03 18.28 -7.86
C PHE A 131 0.27 17.53 -6.55
N GLY A 132 0.05 16.21 -6.51
CA GLY A 132 0.34 15.37 -5.36
C GLY A 132 1.81 15.43 -4.95
N LEU A 133 2.74 15.43 -5.90
CA LEU A 133 4.17 15.60 -5.61
C LEU A 133 4.48 16.97 -5.00
N VAL A 134 4.02 18.05 -5.63
CA VAL A 134 4.38 19.43 -5.23
C VAL A 134 3.71 19.81 -3.90
N GLU A 135 2.44 19.47 -3.71
CA GLU A 135 1.65 19.92 -2.55
C GLU A 135 1.54 18.89 -1.43
N LEU A 136 1.63 17.60 -1.74
CA LEU A 136 1.47 16.54 -0.75
C LEU A 136 2.76 15.74 -0.53
N GLY A 137 3.76 15.87 -1.41
CA GLY A 137 4.98 15.06 -1.40
C GLY A 137 4.67 13.60 -1.73
N ASP A 138 3.73 13.38 -2.65
CA ASP A 138 3.27 12.06 -3.07
C ASP A 138 2.82 12.04 -4.54
N PHE A 139 3.70 11.60 -5.43
CA PHE A 139 3.40 11.51 -6.87
C PHE A 139 2.34 10.45 -7.19
N GLN A 140 2.14 9.46 -6.32
CA GLN A 140 1.17 8.37 -6.51
C GLN A 140 -0.21 8.70 -5.93
N TRP A 141 -0.45 9.93 -5.48
CA TRP A 141 -1.75 10.36 -4.96
C TRP A 141 -2.96 9.97 -5.82
N PRO A 142 -2.98 10.16 -7.17
CA PRO A 142 -4.10 9.69 -7.99
C PRO A 142 -4.24 8.16 -8.04
N GLU A 143 -3.14 7.42 -7.88
CA GLU A 143 -3.17 5.96 -7.74
C GLU A 143 -3.90 5.55 -6.46
N HIS A 144 -3.53 6.16 -5.32
CA HIS A 144 -4.17 5.91 -4.03
C HIS A 144 -5.69 6.11 -4.14
N LEU A 145 -6.13 7.22 -4.71
CA LEU A 145 -7.55 7.47 -4.97
C LEU A 145 -8.19 6.38 -5.84
N GLY A 146 -7.58 6.08 -6.99
CA GLY A 146 -8.11 5.15 -7.99
C GLY A 146 -8.25 3.70 -7.52
N ILE A 147 -7.27 3.18 -6.79
CA ILE A 147 -7.27 1.78 -6.30
C ILE A 147 -8.39 1.51 -5.29
N PHE A 148 -8.87 2.55 -4.60
CA PHE A 148 -9.97 2.44 -3.64
C PHE A 148 -11.33 2.83 -4.24
N SER A 149 -11.39 3.77 -5.18
CA SER A 149 -12.65 4.20 -5.79
C SER A 149 -13.15 3.23 -6.87
N ILE A 150 -12.28 2.79 -7.79
CA ILE A 150 -12.70 2.02 -8.97
C ILE A 150 -13.29 0.66 -8.61
N PRO A 151 -12.70 -0.17 -7.74
CA PRO A 151 -13.31 -1.45 -7.37
C PRO A 151 -14.71 -1.29 -6.76
N VAL A 152 -14.93 -0.24 -5.98
CA VAL A 152 -16.23 0.06 -5.35
C VAL A 152 -17.22 0.58 -6.40
N GLN A 153 -16.79 1.42 -7.34
CA GLN A 153 -17.63 1.83 -8.48
C GLN A 153 -18.05 0.63 -9.33
N ILE A 154 -17.15 -0.32 -9.58
CA ILE A 154 -17.47 -1.56 -10.31
C ILE A 154 -18.43 -2.43 -9.50
N ALA A 155 -18.21 -2.58 -8.19
CA ALA A 155 -19.13 -3.30 -7.30
C ALA A 155 -20.56 -2.72 -7.36
N VAL A 156 -20.71 -1.39 -7.34
CA VAL A 156 -22.01 -0.72 -7.51
C VAL A 156 -22.61 -1.03 -8.89
N LYS A 157 -21.85 -0.84 -9.98
CA LYS A 157 -22.33 -1.01 -11.36
C LYS A 157 -22.75 -2.45 -11.68
N TYR A 158 -21.98 -3.43 -11.20
CA TYR A 158 -22.26 -4.86 -11.39
C TYR A 158 -23.14 -5.45 -10.29
N LYS A 159 -23.51 -4.65 -9.29
CA LYS A 159 -24.31 -5.07 -8.13
C LYS A 159 -23.70 -6.27 -7.40
N ILE A 160 -22.39 -6.22 -7.17
CA ILE A 160 -21.64 -7.25 -6.45
C ILE A 160 -21.42 -6.77 -5.00
N PRO A 161 -22.08 -7.36 -4.00
CA PRO A 161 -22.11 -6.83 -2.64
C PRO A 161 -20.85 -7.13 -1.81
N LEU A 162 -19.95 -8.00 -2.27
CA LEU A 162 -18.75 -8.37 -1.52
C LEU A 162 -17.49 -7.90 -2.23
N ILE A 163 -16.62 -7.19 -1.51
CA ILE A 163 -15.27 -6.84 -1.95
C ILE A 163 -14.27 -7.48 -0.98
N ILE A 164 -13.34 -8.28 -1.51
CA ILE A 164 -12.27 -8.89 -0.72
C ILE A 164 -10.99 -8.08 -0.92
N TRP A 165 -10.48 -7.52 0.16
CA TRP A 165 -9.19 -6.85 0.26
C TRP A 165 -8.14 -7.78 0.86
N GLY A 166 -6.87 -7.41 0.77
CA GLY A 166 -5.74 -8.25 1.17
C GLY A 166 -5.54 -8.40 2.67
N GLU A 167 -4.35 -8.07 3.12
CA GLU A 167 -4.02 -8.03 4.52
C GLU A 167 -4.88 -7.01 5.27
N ASN A 168 -5.02 -7.21 6.58
CA ASN A 168 -5.50 -6.16 7.47
C ASN A 168 -4.29 -5.30 7.88
N PRO A 169 -4.14 -4.06 7.37
CA PRO A 169 -2.91 -3.29 7.59
C PRO A 169 -2.78 -2.83 9.05
N GLN A 170 -3.88 -2.67 9.78
CA GLN A 170 -3.83 -2.37 11.22
C GLN A 170 -3.18 -3.52 11.98
N LEU A 171 -3.57 -4.75 11.66
CA LEU A 171 -3.01 -5.95 12.26
C LEU A 171 -1.52 -6.14 11.89
N GLU A 172 -1.17 -5.95 10.62
CA GLU A 172 0.18 -6.28 10.11
C GLU A 172 1.23 -5.16 10.32
N TYR A 173 0.80 -3.88 10.29
CA TYR A 173 1.71 -2.72 10.27
C TYR A 173 1.63 -1.82 11.51
N GLY A 174 0.67 -2.07 12.41
CA GLY A 174 0.76 -1.61 13.80
C GLY A 174 -0.14 -0.45 14.20
N GLN A 175 -1.37 -0.35 13.70
CA GLN A 175 -2.37 0.39 14.46
C GLN A 175 -2.84 -0.50 15.62
N PRO A 176 -2.99 0.00 16.86
CA PRO A 176 -3.65 -0.77 17.92
C PRO A 176 -5.00 -1.24 17.43
N THR A 177 -5.23 -2.54 17.51
CA THR A 177 -6.43 -3.15 16.98
C THR A 177 -6.94 -4.24 17.92
N ASP A 178 -8.24 -4.44 17.88
CA ASP A 178 -8.90 -5.55 18.54
C ASP A 178 -8.96 -6.71 17.55
N ILE A 179 -8.15 -7.74 17.79
CA ILE A 179 -7.98 -8.88 16.87
C ILE A 179 -9.26 -9.72 16.75
N ASP A 180 -10.16 -9.61 17.73
CA ASP A 180 -11.43 -10.32 17.74
C ASP A 180 -12.52 -9.55 16.98
N LYS A 181 -12.33 -8.25 16.71
CA LYS A 181 -13.26 -7.45 15.91
C LYS A 181 -12.90 -7.44 14.43
N ASP A 182 -13.91 -7.68 13.61
CA ASP A 182 -13.77 -7.58 12.17
C ASP A 182 -13.54 -6.13 11.77
N THR A 183 -12.52 -5.90 10.95
CA THR A 183 -12.29 -4.61 10.32
C THR A 183 -12.94 -4.64 8.94
N ILE A 184 -13.96 -3.80 8.75
CA ILE A 184 -14.62 -3.59 7.46
C ILE A 184 -13.94 -2.40 6.78
N LEU A 185 -13.68 -2.55 5.49
CA LEU A 185 -13.22 -1.46 4.64
C LEU A 185 -14.44 -0.71 4.12
N ASP A 186 -14.91 0.27 4.89
CA ASP A 186 -15.95 1.21 4.50
C ASP A 186 -15.36 2.57 4.10
N ARG A 187 -16.22 3.54 3.77
CA ARG A 187 -15.79 4.90 3.45
C ARG A 187 -14.94 5.49 4.59
N THR A 188 -15.41 5.43 5.83
CA THR A 188 -14.69 5.99 6.99
C THR A 188 -13.30 5.39 7.17
N TRP A 189 -13.16 4.07 7.00
CA TRP A 189 -11.87 3.40 7.00
C TRP A 189 -10.98 3.96 5.89
N THR A 190 -11.52 4.10 4.67
CA THR A 190 -10.78 4.55 3.49
C THR A 190 -10.31 5.99 3.64
N GLU A 191 -11.17 6.89 4.11
CA GLU A 191 -10.83 8.30 4.31
C GLU A 191 -9.73 8.48 5.38
N LYS A 192 -9.70 7.61 6.39
CA LYS A 192 -8.69 7.64 7.47
C LYS A 192 -7.37 6.97 7.09
N ASN A 193 -7.40 5.87 6.32
CA ASN A 193 -6.25 4.98 6.14
C ASN A 193 -5.79 4.84 4.68
N GLY A 194 -6.58 5.27 3.70
CA GLY A 194 -6.34 5.06 2.27
C GLY A 194 -5.27 5.96 1.65
N GLY A 195 -4.55 6.77 2.44
CA GLY A 195 -3.49 7.65 1.92
C GLY A 195 -4.01 8.82 1.08
N PHE A 196 -5.28 9.19 1.24
CA PHE A 196 -5.93 10.20 0.41
C PHE A 196 -5.59 11.64 0.77
N PHE A 197 -5.10 11.92 1.98
CA PHE A 197 -4.94 13.28 2.51
C PHE A 197 -6.25 14.11 2.46
N LEU A 198 -7.42 13.48 2.65
CA LEU A 198 -8.72 14.18 2.56
C LEU A 198 -8.95 15.23 3.65
N ASP A 199 -8.16 15.19 4.72
CA ASP A 199 -8.07 16.25 5.73
C ASP A 199 -7.46 17.54 5.15
N LYS A 200 -6.69 17.43 4.07
CA LYS A 200 -6.05 18.54 3.38
C LYS A 200 -6.74 18.90 2.07
N ILE A 201 -7.01 17.91 1.22
CA ILE A 201 -7.54 18.11 -0.13
C ILE A 201 -8.38 16.92 -0.57
N LYS A 202 -9.58 17.19 -1.10
CA LYS A 202 -10.47 16.18 -1.67
C LYS A 202 -10.39 16.21 -3.20
N PRO A 203 -10.71 15.10 -3.89
CA PRO A 203 -10.75 15.09 -5.35
C PRO A 203 -11.63 16.19 -5.95
N HIS A 204 -12.77 16.52 -5.33
CA HIS A 204 -13.65 17.61 -5.78
C HIS A 204 -12.99 19.00 -5.70
N ASP A 205 -12.08 19.22 -4.77
CA ASP A 205 -11.42 20.51 -4.57
C ASP A 205 -10.45 20.82 -5.73
N MET A 206 -10.08 19.81 -6.54
CA MET A 206 -9.25 19.99 -7.73
C MET A 206 -9.90 20.91 -8.79
N ILE A 207 -11.21 21.18 -8.71
CA ILE A 207 -11.86 22.18 -9.57
C ILE A 207 -11.19 23.57 -9.40
N GLU A 208 -10.80 23.92 -8.17
CA GLU A 208 -10.11 25.18 -7.88
C GLU A 208 -8.74 25.28 -8.56
N TYR A 209 -8.18 24.13 -8.96
CA TYR A 209 -6.90 23.99 -9.65
C TYR A 209 -7.07 23.75 -11.16
N GLY A 210 -8.25 24.07 -11.70
CA GLY A 210 -8.50 24.05 -13.15
C GLY A 210 -8.86 22.68 -13.72
N PHE A 211 -9.32 21.74 -12.89
CA PHE A 211 -9.86 20.45 -13.33
C PHE A 211 -11.37 20.55 -13.57
N GLU A 212 -11.88 19.75 -14.51
CA GLU A 212 -13.33 19.62 -14.68
C GLU A 212 -13.88 18.43 -13.88
N MET A 213 -15.12 18.53 -13.40
CA MET A 213 -15.76 17.44 -12.65
C MET A 213 -15.78 16.09 -13.39
N LYS A 214 -15.92 16.12 -14.72
CA LYS A 214 -15.91 14.90 -15.54
C LYS A 214 -14.55 14.18 -15.49
N ASP A 215 -13.46 14.94 -15.38
CA ASP A 215 -12.09 14.43 -15.32
C ASP A 215 -11.82 13.70 -14.00
N LEU A 216 -12.52 14.13 -12.94
CA LEU A 216 -12.34 13.62 -11.58
C LEU A 216 -13.14 12.35 -11.29
N SER A 217 -14.10 11.99 -12.16
CA SER A 217 -15.00 10.85 -11.97
C SER A 217 -14.33 9.51 -11.57
N PRO A 218 -13.13 9.14 -12.07
CA PRO A 218 -12.48 7.91 -11.63
C PRO A 218 -12.02 7.93 -10.18
N TYR A 219 -11.77 9.11 -9.62
CA TYR A 219 -11.20 9.34 -8.30
C TYR A 219 -12.25 9.67 -7.24
N LEU A 220 -13.53 9.67 -7.63
CA LEU A 220 -14.65 9.89 -6.73
C LEU A 220 -15.13 8.56 -6.15
N TYR A 221 -15.20 8.49 -4.83
CA TYR A 221 -15.80 7.34 -4.15
C TYR A 221 -17.32 7.36 -4.29
N PRO A 222 -18.00 6.23 -4.60
CA PRO A 222 -19.46 6.16 -4.72
C PRO A 222 -20.17 6.69 -3.48
N SER A 223 -21.35 7.29 -3.66
CA SER A 223 -22.14 7.81 -2.55
C SER A 223 -22.56 6.71 -1.57
N ASP A 224 -22.80 7.09 -0.31
CA ASP A 224 -23.24 6.15 0.71
C ASP A 224 -24.58 5.51 0.37
N ASP A 225 -25.45 6.23 -0.36
CA ASP A 225 -26.72 5.71 -0.84
C ASP A 225 -26.52 4.60 -1.89
N GLU A 226 -25.63 4.80 -2.86
CA GLU A 226 -25.28 3.77 -3.85
C GLU A 226 -24.71 2.51 -3.18
N ILE A 227 -23.86 2.69 -2.16
CA ILE A 227 -23.26 1.57 -1.41
C ILE A 227 -24.31 0.83 -0.58
N ARG A 228 -25.13 1.56 0.20
CA ARG A 228 -26.17 0.96 1.05
C ARG A 228 -27.25 0.26 0.25
N ASN A 229 -27.65 0.79 -0.92
CA ASN A 229 -28.68 0.20 -1.76
C ASN A 229 -28.29 -1.20 -2.28
N ILE A 230 -27.00 -1.45 -2.50
CA ILE A 230 -26.48 -2.77 -2.91
C ILE A 230 -26.08 -3.61 -1.69
N GLY A 231 -25.76 -2.98 -0.55
CA GLY A 231 -25.23 -3.64 0.64
C GLY A 231 -23.75 -4.01 0.50
N ILE A 232 -22.96 -3.16 -0.18
CA ILE A 232 -21.54 -3.43 -0.42
C ILE A 232 -20.79 -3.49 0.91
N THR A 233 -20.04 -4.57 1.11
CA THR A 233 -19.22 -4.83 2.29
C THR A 233 -17.80 -5.15 1.85
N GLY A 234 -16.82 -4.37 2.33
CA GLY A 234 -15.40 -4.60 2.12
C GLY A 234 -14.79 -5.40 3.27
N ILE A 235 -14.19 -6.56 2.97
CA ILE A 235 -13.59 -7.45 3.97
C ILE A 235 -12.10 -7.65 3.71
N PHE A 236 -11.26 -7.45 4.72
CA PHE A 236 -9.85 -7.87 4.67
C PHE A 236 -9.73 -9.38 4.88
N LEU A 237 -9.25 -10.09 3.87
CA LEU A 237 -8.98 -11.53 3.93
C LEU A 237 -8.03 -11.87 5.10
N GLY A 238 -7.03 -11.02 5.34
CA GLY A 238 -6.07 -11.18 6.45
C GLY A 238 -6.68 -11.13 7.87
N SER A 239 -7.96 -10.78 8.02
CA SER A 239 -8.68 -10.89 9.31
C SER A 239 -9.16 -12.31 9.60
N TYR A 240 -9.24 -13.17 8.58
CA TYR A 240 -9.83 -14.51 8.68
C TYR A 240 -8.85 -15.64 8.38
N ILE A 241 -7.74 -15.34 7.72
CA ILE A 241 -6.63 -16.26 7.49
C ILE A 241 -5.36 -15.70 8.08
N LYS A 242 -4.49 -16.57 8.61
CA LYS A 242 -3.21 -16.14 9.17
C LYS A 242 -2.34 -15.58 8.05
N TRP A 243 -2.25 -14.24 7.98
CA TRP A 243 -1.42 -13.59 6.97
C TRP A 243 0.06 -13.89 7.23
N ASN A 244 0.73 -14.51 6.26
CA ASN A 244 2.14 -14.85 6.32
C ASN A 244 2.77 -14.64 4.94
N ILE A 245 3.40 -13.49 4.78
CA ILE A 245 3.93 -12.99 3.52
C ILE A 245 4.94 -13.93 2.86
N PHE A 246 5.76 -14.63 3.64
CA PHE A 246 6.78 -15.54 3.13
C PHE A 246 6.17 -16.84 2.58
N LYS A 247 5.22 -17.42 3.30
CA LYS A 247 4.49 -18.61 2.81
C LYS A 247 3.64 -18.29 1.59
N GLN A 248 3.05 -17.09 1.56
CA GLN A 248 2.27 -16.60 0.43
C GLN A 248 3.16 -16.41 -0.79
N LEU A 249 4.34 -15.79 -0.63
CA LEU A 249 5.33 -15.64 -1.69
C LEU A 249 5.74 -17.00 -2.27
N GLU A 250 6.08 -17.97 -1.41
CA GLU A 250 6.42 -19.34 -1.84
C GLU A 250 5.29 -19.99 -2.66
N LEU A 251 4.04 -19.80 -2.26
CA LEU A 251 2.88 -20.32 -2.99
C LEU A 251 2.72 -19.64 -4.34
N VAL A 252 2.69 -18.30 -4.41
CA VAL A 252 2.40 -17.61 -5.67
C VAL A 252 3.53 -17.76 -6.70
N LYS A 253 4.78 -17.98 -6.26
CA LYS A 253 5.88 -18.35 -7.17
C LYS A 253 5.60 -19.68 -7.87
N LYS A 254 5.02 -20.66 -7.17
CA LYS A 254 4.58 -21.93 -7.78
C LYS A 254 3.42 -21.73 -8.76
N LEU A 255 2.64 -20.67 -8.59
CA LEU A 255 1.57 -20.25 -9.49
C LEU A 255 2.06 -19.36 -10.65
N GLY A 256 3.38 -19.12 -10.78
CA GLY A 256 3.98 -18.39 -11.90
C GLY A 256 4.34 -16.92 -11.63
N PHE A 257 4.15 -16.42 -10.39
CA PHE A 257 4.60 -15.08 -10.01
C PHE A 257 6.12 -14.93 -10.18
N SER A 258 6.55 -13.83 -10.80
CA SER A 258 7.95 -13.50 -11.07
C SER A 258 8.42 -12.32 -10.21
N GLU A 259 9.64 -12.40 -9.72
CA GLU A 259 10.33 -11.33 -8.98
C GLU A 259 11.20 -10.49 -9.91
N ASN A 260 11.71 -9.36 -9.42
CA ASN A 260 12.75 -8.60 -10.13
C ASN A 260 14.07 -9.40 -10.16
N ASP A 261 14.87 -9.19 -11.21
CA ASP A 261 16.23 -9.74 -11.27
C ASP A 261 17.18 -8.98 -10.33
N ASP A 262 17.02 -7.66 -10.29
CA ASP A 262 17.79 -6.74 -9.43
C ASP A 262 17.05 -6.45 -8.11
N LEU A 263 17.80 -5.94 -7.13
CA LEU A 263 17.22 -5.31 -5.95
C LEU A 263 16.48 -4.01 -6.33
N MET A 264 15.41 -3.71 -5.60
CA MET A 264 14.75 -2.41 -5.70
C MET A 264 15.47 -1.36 -4.85
N GLU A 265 15.51 -0.12 -5.34
CA GLU A 265 16.13 0.98 -4.61
C GLU A 265 15.35 1.28 -3.32
N GLY A 266 16.07 1.58 -2.23
CA GLY A 266 15.48 1.80 -0.92
C GLY A 266 15.22 0.53 -0.09
N THR A 267 15.59 -0.65 -0.60
CA THR A 267 15.33 -1.96 0.02
C THR A 267 16.31 -3.05 -0.47
N TYR A 268 16.22 -4.24 0.12
CA TYR A 268 17.02 -5.43 -0.19
C TYR A 268 16.17 -6.61 -0.71
N ASP A 269 14.88 -6.37 -0.98
CA ASP A 269 13.97 -7.36 -1.54
C ASP A 269 13.80 -7.17 -3.07
N LYS A 270 13.13 -8.16 -3.68
CA LYS A 270 12.89 -8.25 -5.12
C LYS A 270 11.44 -8.58 -5.46
N TYR A 271 10.55 -8.60 -4.47
CA TYR A 271 9.23 -9.21 -4.61
C TYR A 271 8.05 -8.27 -4.27
N GLU A 272 8.30 -7.11 -3.65
CA GLU A 272 7.27 -6.11 -3.35
C GLU A 272 7.15 -5.02 -4.39
N ASN A 273 5.95 -4.45 -4.56
CA ASN A 273 5.68 -3.25 -5.36
C ASN A 273 6.26 -3.28 -6.79
N LEU A 274 6.21 -4.45 -7.43
CA LEU A 274 6.84 -4.68 -8.74
C LEU A 274 6.08 -4.05 -9.90
N ASP A 275 4.88 -3.55 -9.66
CA ASP A 275 3.93 -3.14 -10.69
C ASP A 275 4.10 -1.71 -11.16
N VAL A 276 4.80 -0.85 -10.41
CA VAL A 276 4.92 0.59 -10.68
C VAL A 276 6.38 1.04 -10.60
N TYR A 277 6.87 1.81 -11.59
CA TYR A 277 8.27 2.26 -11.60
C TYR A 277 8.57 3.28 -10.50
N PHE A 278 7.61 4.13 -10.16
CA PHE A 278 7.84 5.30 -9.32
C PHE A 278 7.56 5.10 -7.82
N THR A 279 7.18 3.90 -7.40
CA THR A 279 6.97 3.58 -5.96
C THR A 279 8.20 3.87 -5.10
N VAL A 280 9.40 3.74 -5.65
CA VAL A 280 10.65 4.06 -4.95
C VAL A 280 10.72 5.53 -4.52
N PHE A 281 10.10 6.46 -5.27
CA PHE A 281 10.04 7.87 -4.90
C PHE A 281 9.03 8.10 -3.78
N HIS A 282 7.87 7.43 -3.79
CA HIS A 282 6.93 7.47 -2.66
C HIS A 282 7.59 6.99 -1.37
N ASP A 283 8.32 5.88 -1.42
CA ASP A 283 9.08 5.37 -0.27
C ASP A 283 10.20 6.33 0.18
N TYR A 284 10.83 7.06 -0.75
CA TYR A 284 11.80 8.11 -0.41
C TYR A 284 11.13 9.30 0.29
N PHE A 285 9.99 9.80 -0.21
CA PHE A 285 9.24 10.87 0.46
C PHE A 285 8.73 10.46 1.85
N LYS A 286 8.38 9.18 2.04
CA LYS A 286 8.08 8.62 3.37
C LYS A 286 9.28 8.77 4.32
N PHE A 287 10.49 8.47 3.85
CA PHE A 287 11.72 8.67 4.63
C PHE A 287 11.94 10.15 4.98
N LEU A 288 11.77 11.07 4.03
CA LEU A 288 11.91 12.51 4.30
C LEU A 288 10.94 13.02 5.39
N LYS A 289 9.71 12.50 5.40
CA LYS A 289 8.65 12.91 6.33
C LYS A 289 8.81 12.30 7.73
N TYR A 290 9.23 11.02 7.79
CA TYR A 290 9.13 10.22 9.02
C TYR A 290 10.45 9.61 9.48
N GLY A 291 11.55 9.77 8.74
CA GLY A 291 12.86 9.22 9.09
C GLY A 291 12.97 7.70 8.96
N PHE A 292 12.04 7.04 8.25
CA PHE A 292 12.12 5.62 7.90
C PHE A 292 11.53 5.35 6.51
N GLY A 293 12.05 4.33 5.83
CA GLY A 293 11.70 3.93 4.48
C GLY A 293 11.27 2.46 4.39
N ARG A 294 11.40 1.90 3.18
CA ARG A 294 10.97 0.53 2.87
C ARG A 294 11.84 -0.53 3.54
N THR A 295 13.15 -0.29 3.67
CA THR A 295 14.06 -1.23 4.36
C THR A 295 13.65 -1.42 5.82
N THR A 296 13.29 -0.35 6.53
CA THR A 296 12.79 -0.43 7.90
C THR A 296 11.48 -1.22 7.99
N ASP A 297 10.55 -1.06 7.04
CA ASP A 297 9.33 -1.89 6.98
C ASP A 297 9.67 -3.38 6.84
N HIS A 298 10.51 -3.75 5.87
CA HIS A 298 10.86 -5.14 5.58
C HIS A 298 11.65 -5.80 6.71
N THR A 299 12.71 -5.15 7.20
CA THR A 299 13.49 -5.68 8.32
C THR A 299 12.63 -5.83 9.57
N SER A 300 11.74 -4.88 9.85
CA SER A 300 10.83 -4.98 10.99
C SER A 300 9.86 -6.16 10.87
N ILE A 301 9.38 -6.49 9.68
CA ILE A 301 8.58 -7.69 9.42
C ILE A 301 9.45 -8.93 9.63
N GLU A 302 10.62 -9.02 9.01
CA GLU A 302 11.49 -10.19 9.12
C GLU A 302 11.92 -10.51 10.55
N ILE A 303 12.23 -9.48 11.35
CA ILE A 303 12.54 -9.63 12.78
C ILE A 303 11.33 -10.20 13.54
N ARG A 304 10.11 -9.71 13.26
CA ARG A 304 8.88 -10.24 13.91
C ARG A 304 8.63 -11.71 13.56
N TYR A 305 9.07 -12.16 12.38
CA TYR A 305 9.01 -13.57 11.95
C TYR A 305 10.26 -14.38 12.35
N GLY A 306 11.23 -13.78 13.05
CA GLY A 306 12.45 -14.46 13.50
C GLY A 306 13.40 -14.88 12.38
N ARG A 307 13.31 -14.24 11.20
CA ARG A 307 14.14 -14.56 10.03
C ARG A 307 15.51 -13.90 10.07
N ILE A 308 15.58 -12.71 10.67
CA ILE A 308 16.82 -11.96 10.90
C ILE A 308 16.81 -11.44 12.34
N SER A 309 18.01 -11.21 12.86
CA SER A 309 18.23 -10.49 14.11
C SER A 309 17.99 -8.99 13.93
N ARG A 310 17.83 -8.29 15.07
CA ARG A 310 17.76 -6.83 15.07
C ARG A 310 19.01 -6.18 14.48
N ASP A 311 20.19 -6.68 14.85
CA ASP A 311 21.48 -6.10 14.43
C ASP A 311 21.67 -6.24 12.91
N GLU A 312 21.33 -7.40 12.34
CA GLU A 312 21.32 -7.58 10.88
C GLU A 312 20.36 -6.59 10.20
N GLY A 313 19.18 -6.36 10.78
CA GLY A 313 18.24 -5.38 10.27
C GLY A 313 18.79 -3.95 10.29
N ILE A 314 19.51 -3.56 11.34
CA ILE A 314 20.16 -2.23 11.43
C ILE A 314 21.19 -2.05 10.31
N GLU A 315 22.01 -3.07 10.03
CA GLU A 315 23.01 -3.01 8.97
C GLU A 315 22.37 -2.90 7.58
N LEU A 316 21.24 -3.58 7.35
CA LEU A 316 20.46 -3.43 6.12
C LEU A 316 19.91 -2.00 5.97
N ILE A 317 19.33 -1.42 7.02
CA ILE A 317 18.80 -0.04 6.96
C ILE A 317 19.92 0.94 6.60
N LYS A 318 21.08 0.87 7.28
CA LYS A 318 22.24 1.74 6.97
C LYS A 318 22.69 1.62 5.52
N LYS A 319 22.55 0.44 4.92
CA LYS A 319 23.02 0.16 3.56
C LYS A 319 22.06 0.68 2.48
N TYR A 320 20.75 0.56 2.68
CA TYR A 320 19.76 0.72 1.61
C TYR A 320 18.81 1.91 1.80
N GLU A 321 18.52 2.32 3.03
CA GLU A 321 17.48 3.29 3.31
C GLU A 321 17.95 4.75 3.14
N GLY A 322 17.01 5.63 2.80
CA GLY A 322 17.25 7.07 2.77
C GLY A 322 18.08 7.58 1.59
N LYS A 323 18.32 6.73 0.60
CA LYS A 323 19.03 7.08 -0.64
C LYS A 323 18.06 7.57 -1.71
N ILE A 324 18.42 8.65 -2.40
CA ILE A 324 17.67 9.13 -3.57
C ILE A 324 17.65 8.02 -4.64
N PRO A 325 16.47 7.57 -5.10
CA PRO A 325 16.39 6.59 -6.19
C PRO A 325 16.97 7.17 -7.49
N ARG A 326 17.84 6.41 -8.18
CA ARG A 326 18.55 6.84 -9.38
C ARG A 326 18.14 6.05 -10.63
N LYS A 327 17.75 4.78 -10.53
CA LYS A 327 17.48 3.88 -11.68
C LYS A 327 16.44 4.45 -12.65
N TYR A 328 15.36 5.03 -12.13
CA TYR A 328 14.28 5.61 -12.94
C TYR A 328 14.15 7.13 -12.81
N PHE A 329 15.17 7.80 -12.26
CA PHE A 329 15.07 9.21 -11.88
C PHE A 329 14.80 10.15 -13.04
N LYS A 330 15.54 10.00 -14.15
CA LYS A 330 15.28 10.80 -15.36
C LYS A 330 13.85 10.65 -15.88
N LYS A 331 13.34 9.42 -15.92
CA LYS A 331 11.97 9.12 -16.38
C LYS A 331 10.92 9.72 -15.42
N PHE A 332 11.20 9.70 -14.12
CA PHE A 332 10.35 10.33 -13.11
C PHE A 332 10.29 11.86 -13.32
N LEU A 333 11.44 12.52 -13.46
CA LEU A 333 11.51 13.98 -13.72
C LEU A 333 10.75 14.37 -15.00
N GLU A 334 10.92 13.59 -16.08
CA GLU A 334 10.19 13.77 -17.34
C GLU A 334 8.67 13.61 -17.14
N SER A 335 8.24 12.60 -16.38
CA SER A 335 6.80 12.33 -16.14
C SER A 335 6.15 13.35 -15.21
N ALA A 336 6.92 13.91 -14.27
CA ALA A 336 6.48 14.96 -13.36
C ALA A 336 6.61 16.37 -13.97
N GLU A 337 7.28 16.50 -15.12
CA GLU A 337 7.58 17.77 -15.78
C GLU A 337 8.28 18.76 -14.84
N ILE A 338 9.35 18.29 -14.18
CA ILE A 338 10.20 19.08 -13.29
C ILE A 338 11.68 18.82 -13.58
N THR A 339 12.52 19.78 -13.21
CA THR A 339 13.98 19.66 -13.19
C THR A 339 14.46 18.93 -11.95
N GLU A 340 15.69 18.42 -11.97
CA GLU A 340 16.34 17.84 -10.78
C GLU A 340 16.45 18.87 -9.65
N LYS A 341 16.70 20.14 -9.98
CA LYS A 341 16.73 21.23 -8.99
C LYS A 341 15.38 21.38 -8.29
N GLU A 342 14.29 21.47 -9.04
CA GLU A 342 12.94 21.54 -8.47
C GLU A 342 12.60 20.29 -7.64
N PHE A 343 13.04 19.11 -8.07
CA PHE A 343 12.88 17.89 -7.28
C PHE A 343 13.56 18.00 -5.90
N HIS A 344 14.80 18.50 -5.84
CA HIS A 344 15.50 18.70 -4.57
C HIS A 344 14.82 19.77 -3.70
N GLU A 345 14.32 20.85 -4.30
CA GLU A 345 13.55 21.88 -3.58
C GLU A 345 12.26 21.31 -2.97
N ILE A 346 11.54 20.44 -3.70
CA ILE A 346 10.36 19.72 -3.20
C ILE A 346 10.76 18.75 -2.09
N CYS A 347 11.85 18.00 -2.24
CA CYS A 347 12.35 17.12 -1.18
C CYS A 347 12.65 17.90 0.10
N ASP A 348 13.33 19.05 -0.01
CA ASP A 348 13.66 19.90 1.13
C ASP A 348 12.39 20.49 1.79
N LYS A 349 11.35 20.83 1.01
CA LYS A 349 10.02 21.26 1.51
C LYS A 349 9.39 20.19 2.41
N PHE A 350 9.49 18.91 2.05
CA PHE A 350 8.87 17.80 2.80
C PHE A 350 9.77 17.13 3.82
N THR A 351 11.06 17.51 3.88
CA THR A 351 12.00 16.94 4.85
C THR A 351 11.71 17.48 6.26
N ASN A 352 11.45 16.57 7.19
CA ASN A 352 11.10 16.91 8.55
C ASN A 352 12.32 17.43 9.34
N LYS A 353 12.38 18.76 9.54
CA LYS A 353 13.48 19.46 10.21
C LYS A 353 13.66 19.08 11.68
N ASP A 354 12.65 18.46 12.32
CA ASP A 354 12.79 17.96 13.69
C ASP A 354 13.61 16.67 13.75
N ILE A 355 13.60 15.90 12.66
CA ILE A 355 14.20 14.56 12.54
C ILE A 355 15.58 14.61 11.87
N PHE A 356 15.77 15.50 10.90
CA PHE A 356 16.99 15.61 10.09
C PHE A 356 17.89 16.77 10.53
N LEU A 357 19.21 16.62 10.37
CA LEU A 357 20.19 17.67 10.68
C LEU A 357 19.93 18.92 9.85
N THR A 358 20.04 20.08 10.49
CA THR A 358 19.91 21.39 9.85
C THR A 358 21.11 22.25 10.17
N SER A 359 21.56 23.05 9.20
CA SER A 359 22.59 24.09 9.39
C SER A 359 22.02 25.27 10.17
N GLU A 360 22.89 26.22 10.55
CA GLU A 360 22.50 27.42 11.33
C GLU A 360 21.43 28.28 10.64
N ASN A 361 21.41 28.30 9.31
CA ASN A 361 20.40 29.00 8.50
C ASN A 361 19.10 28.19 8.28
N GLY A 362 18.97 26.99 8.88
CA GLY A 362 17.79 26.14 8.79
C GLY A 362 17.65 25.33 7.49
N SER A 363 18.70 25.25 6.67
CA SER A 363 18.79 24.36 5.51
C SER A 363 19.08 22.91 5.95
N ILE A 364 18.62 21.93 5.17
CA ILE A 364 18.87 20.50 5.45
C ILE A 364 20.33 20.16 5.19
N VAL A 365 20.98 19.48 6.13
CA VAL A 365 22.36 18.97 5.96
C VAL A 365 22.29 17.63 5.21
N LYS A 366 23.06 17.53 4.12
CA LYS A 366 23.10 16.38 3.21
C LYS A 366 24.50 15.78 3.15
N ASP A 367 24.59 14.51 2.75
CA ASP A 367 25.86 13.86 2.42
C ASP A 367 26.32 14.24 0.99
N ASN A 368 27.45 13.67 0.55
CA ASN A 368 28.01 13.94 -0.78
C ASN A 368 27.15 13.42 -1.94
N GLU A 369 26.13 12.61 -1.67
CA GLU A 369 25.18 12.07 -2.65
C GLU A 369 23.82 12.79 -2.61
N GLU A 370 23.74 13.91 -1.89
CA GLU A 370 22.54 14.73 -1.66
C GLU A 370 21.48 14.08 -0.76
N ASN A 371 21.81 13.02 -0.02
CA ASN A 371 20.88 12.39 0.90
C ASN A 371 20.84 13.13 2.24
N PRO A 372 19.67 13.39 2.84
CA PRO A 372 19.57 14.11 4.10
C PRO A 372 20.01 13.25 5.30
N ILE A 373 20.71 13.85 6.26
CA ILE A 373 21.30 13.14 7.39
C ILE A 373 20.38 13.21 8.62
N LEU A 374 20.04 12.05 9.20
CA LEU A 374 19.25 11.97 10.45
C LEU A 374 20.02 12.54 11.65
N LYS A 375 19.31 13.23 12.57
CA LYS A 375 19.90 13.70 13.84
C LYS A 375 20.31 12.55 14.75
N ASN A 376 19.47 11.51 14.79
CA ASN A 376 19.68 10.34 15.63
C ASN A 376 20.18 9.18 14.78
N LYS A 377 21.18 8.45 15.28
CA LYS A 377 21.55 7.15 14.69
C LYS A 377 20.40 6.16 14.91
N ILE A 378 20.22 5.27 13.95
CA ILE A 378 19.34 4.11 14.10
C ILE A 378 19.89 3.23 15.23
N GLN A 379 19.03 2.90 16.18
CA GLN A 379 19.30 2.08 17.37
C GLN A 379 18.39 0.88 17.38
#